data_AF-A0A966CKX1-F1
#
_entry.id   AF-A0A966CKX1-F1
#
_cell.length_a   1.000
_cell.length_b   1.000
_cell.length_c   1.000
_cell.angle_alpha   90.00
_cell.angle_beta   90.00
_cell.angle_gamma   90.00
#
_symmetry.space_group_name_H-M   'P 1'
#
loop_
_entity.id
_entity.type
_entity.pdbx_description
1 polymer ?
#
loop_
_entity_poly.entity_id
_entity_poly.type
_entity_poly.pdbx_seq_one_letter_code
_entity_poly.pdbx_strand_id
1 'polypeptide(L)'
;MSKISKRPTILMPTAEEDKAITAAARSDPDALPLTPKQLKAMVPIRALRGRPKSENKKLLVSVRYSPEVVAYFKSTGEGWQSRMDVVLRKYVTRHSRSV
;
A
#
# COMPACT_ATOMS: atom_id res chain seq x y z
N MET A 1 16.49 6.21 20.38
CA MET A 1 15.29 6.83 21.00
C MET A 1 15.09 8.21 20.36
N SER A 2 14.29 8.32 19.31
CA SER A 2 14.11 9.59 18.61
C SER A 2 13.25 10.54 19.45
N LYS A 3 13.76 11.74 19.74
CA LYS A 3 13.03 12.79 20.47
C LYS A 3 11.85 13.25 19.60
N ILE A 4 10.64 13.18 20.15
CA ILE A 4 9.43 13.70 19.50
C ILE A 4 9.55 15.23 19.41
N SER A 5 9.67 15.75 18.19
CA SER A 5 9.63 17.18 17.93
C SER A 5 8.27 17.77 18.34
N LYS A 6 8.27 18.99 18.90
CA LYS A 6 7.03 19.70 19.27
C LYS A 6 6.21 19.93 18.00
N ARG A 7 4.93 19.55 18.01
CA ARG A 7 4.02 19.82 16.90
C ARG A 7 3.86 21.34 16.74
N PRO A 8 3.96 21.90 15.53
CA PRO A 8 3.72 23.32 15.32
C PRO A 8 2.27 23.66 15.67
N THR A 9 2.07 24.82 16.30
CA THR A 9 0.73 25.36 16.59
C THR A 9 0.08 25.80 15.29
N ILE A 10 -1.11 25.28 14.98
CA ILE A 10 -1.91 25.68 13.81
C ILE A 10 -2.86 26.79 14.26
N LEU A 11 -2.70 28.00 13.72
CA LEU A 11 -3.63 29.11 13.93
C LEU A 11 -4.74 28.99 12.88
N MET A 12 -5.97 28.72 13.35
CA MET A 12 -7.14 28.68 12.49
C MET A 12 -7.67 30.11 12.30
N PRO A 13 -8.05 30.50 11.06
CA PRO A 13 -8.67 31.80 10.85
C PRO A 13 -9.98 31.93 11.64
N THR A 14 -10.32 33.17 11.99
CA THR A 14 -11.63 33.52 12.52
C THR A 14 -12.68 33.49 11.40
N ALA A 15 -13.97 33.48 11.77
CA ALA A 15 -15.06 33.46 10.80
C ALA A 15 -15.10 34.70 9.89
N GLU A 16 -14.59 35.84 10.35
CA GLU A 16 -14.48 37.07 9.54
C GLU A 16 -13.34 36.95 8.52
N GLU A 17 -12.18 36.46 8.96
CA GLU A 17 -11.03 36.20 8.10
C GLU A 17 -11.34 35.14 7.04
N ASP A 18 -12.03 34.05 7.40
CA ASP A 18 -12.47 33.01 6.46
C ASP A 18 -13.38 33.57 5.36
N LYS A 19 -14.29 34.48 5.71
CA LYS A 19 -15.15 35.16 4.73
C LYS A 19 -14.34 36.04 3.79
N ALA A 20 -13.37 36.78 4.32
CA ALA A 20 -12.49 37.63 3.51
C ALA A 20 -11.64 36.80 2.55
N ILE A 21 -11.05 35.70 3.03
CA ILE A 21 -10.27 34.74 2.21
C ILE A 21 -11.15 34.15 1.10
N THR A 22 -12.38 33.74 1.43
CA THR A 22 -13.30 33.16 0.46
C THR A 22 -13.75 34.18 -0.59
N ALA A 23 -14.00 35.42 -0.19
CA ALA A 23 -14.36 36.50 -1.11
C ALA A 23 -13.21 36.81 -2.08
N ALA A 24 -11.98 36.91 -1.58
CA ALA A 24 -10.79 37.12 -2.39
C ALA A 24 -10.59 35.97 -3.42
N ALA A 25 -10.71 34.71 -2.98
CA ALA A 25 -10.61 33.55 -3.86
C ALA A 25 -11.69 33.51 -4.97
N ARG A 26 -12.88 34.06 -4.72
CA ARG A 26 -13.94 34.16 -5.74
C ARG A 26 -13.73 35.29 -6.73
N SER A 27 -13.01 36.34 -6.32
CA SER A 27 -12.70 37.46 -7.22
C SER A 27 -11.59 37.14 -8.22
N ASP A 28 -10.78 36.12 -7.95
CA ASP A 28 -9.72 35.63 -8.84
C ASP A 28 -10.26 34.50 -9.76
N PRO A 29 -10.43 34.74 -11.08
CA PRO A 29 -10.93 33.73 -12.00
C PRO A 29 -10.02 32.51 -12.16
N ASP A 30 -8.71 32.67 -11.93
CA ASP A 30 -7.71 31.61 -12.11
C ASP A 30 -7.54 30.75 -10.85
N ALA A 31 -8.04 31.22 -9.70
CA ALA A 31 -7.86 30.58 -8.39
C ALA A 31 -9.18 30.30 -7.64
N LEU A 32 -10.24 29.97 -8.39
CA LEU A 32 -11.55 29.68 -7.81
C LEU A 32 -11.52 28.47 -6.84
N PRO A 33 -12.23 28.54 -5.69
CA PRO A 33 -12.33 27.42 -4.77
C PRO A 33 -13.14 26.28 -5.41
N LEU A 34 -12.74 25.04 -5.08
CA LEU A 34 -13.44 23.85 -5.56
C LEU A 34 -14.89 23.83 -5.05
N THR A 35 -15.80 23.44 -5.94
CA THR A 35 -17.19 23.17 -5.55
C THR A 35 -17.27 21.90 -4.68
N PRO A 36 -18.31 21.76 -3.84
CA PRO A 36 -18.51 20.54 -3.05
C PRO A 36 -18.58 19.27 -3.90
N LYS A 37 -19.13 19.35 -5.11
CA LYS A 37 -19.20 18.23 -6.06
C LYS A 37 -17.81 17.84 -6.57
N GLN A 38 -16.98 18.82 -6.94
CA GLN A 38 -15.60 18.57 -7.38
C GLN A 38 -14.75 18.00 -6.23
N LEU A 39 -14.89 18.56 -5.02
CA LEU A 39 -14.18 18.08 -3.84
C LEU A 39 -14.55 16.62 -3.52
N LYS A 40 -15.84 16.27 -3.59
CA LYS A 40 -16.33 14.89 -3.37
C LYS A 40 -15.86 13.91 -4.45
N ALA A 41 -15.60 14.38 -5.66
CA ALA A 41 -15.11 13.55 -6.76
C ALA A 41 -13.60 13.26 -6.68
N MET A 42 -12.85 13.93 -5.80
CA MET A 42 -11.41 13.69 -5.65
C MET A 42 -11.12 12.32 -5.02
N VAL A 43 -10.09 11.65 -5.54
CA VAL A 43 -9.58 10.39 -4.98
C VAL A 43 -8.70 10.71 -3.76
N PRO A 44 -8.99 10.17 -2.57
CA PRO A 44 -8.14 10.39 -1.41
C PRO A 44 -6.70 9.92 -1.68
N ILE A 45 -5.70 10.72 -1.31
CA ILE A 45 -4.27 10.36 -1.46
C ILE A 45 -3.94 9.00 -0.82
N ARG A 46 -4.67 8.61 0.24
CA ARG A 46 -4.53 7.29 0.89
C ARG A 46 -4.88 6.11 -0.03
N ALA A 47 -5.74 6.32 -1.02
CA ALA A 47 -6.10 5.30 -2.01
C ALA A 47 -5.05 5.14 -3.13
N LEU A 48 -4.16 6.12 -3.30
CA LEU A 48 -3.13 6.15 -4.35
C LEU A 48 -1.74 5.71 -3.85
N ARG A 49 -1.57 5.45 -2.54
CA ARG A 49 -0.24 5.17 -1.98
C ARG A 49 0.13 3.69 -2.20
N GLY A 50 1.03 3.45 -3.16
CA GLY A 50 1.69 2.16 -3.41
C GLY A 50 1.13 1.41 -4.61
N ARG A 51 1.82 0.33 -5.01
CA ARG A 51 1.31 -0.59 -6.04
C ARG A 51 0.00 -1.22 -5.56
N PRO A 52 -1.03 -1.34 -6.40
CA PRO A 52 -2.24 -2.10 -6.08
C PRO A 52 -1.88 -3.47 -5.50
N LYS A 53 -2.58 -3.89 -4.45
CA LYS A 53 -2.37 -5.22 -3.87
C LYS A 53 -2.69 -6.26 -4.94
N SER A 54 -1.79 -7.22 -5.14
CA SER A 54 -2.09 -8.38 -5.99
C SER A 54 -3.27 -9.14 -5.40
N GLU A 55 -4.27 -9.45 -6.23
CA GLU A 55 -5.43 -10.25 -5.82
C GLU A 55 -4.99 -11.66 -5.37
N ASN A 56 -3.99 -12.23 -6.05
CA ASN A 56 -3.47 -13.57 -5.79
C ASN A 56 -2.04 -13.52 -5.23
N LYS A 57 -1.88 -13.03 -4.00
CA LYS A 57 -0.58 -12.99 -3.32
C LYS A 57 -0.17 -14.36 -2.79
N LYS A 58 1.14 -14.66 -2.80
CA LYS A 58 1.69 -15.81 -2.07
C LYS A 58 1.43 -15.64 -0.57
N LEU A 59 1.05 -16.72 0.09
CA LEU A 59 0.82 -16.73 1.53
C LEU A 59 2.13 -16.99 2.27
N LEU A 60 2.41 -16.20 3.31
CA LEU A 60 3.53 -16.43 4.21
C LEU A 60 3.06 -17.38 5.31
N VAL A 61 3.59 -18.61 5.29
CA VAL A 61 3.27 -19.66 6.27
C VAL A 61 4.56 -20.07 6.98
N SER A 62 4.48 -20.26 8.31
CA SER A 62 5.57 -20.83 9.09
C SER A 62 5.49 -22.35 9.06
N VAL A 63 6.39 -23.01 8.32
CA VAL A 63 6.44 -24.47 8.15
C VAL A 63 7.82 -24.98 8.54
N ARG A 64 7.87 -26.10 9.25
CA ARG A 64 9.12 -26.83 9.54
C ARG A 64 9.35 -27.87 8.45
N TYR A 65 10.48 -27.79 7.78
CA TYR A 65 10.92 -28.75 6.77
C TYR A 65 12.03 -29.64 7.34
N SER A 66 12.18 -30.85 6.80
CA SER A 66 13.31 -31.71 7.13
C SER A 66 14.64 -31.04 6.72
N PRO A 67 15.72 -31.20 7.52
CA PRO A 67 17.00 -30.54 7.25
C PRO A 67 17.57 -30.80 5.85
N GLU A 68 17.45 -32.03 5.36
CA GLU A 68 17.95 -32.47 4.06
C GLU A 68 17.26 -31.77 2.89
N VAL A 69 15.97 -31.48 3.01
CA VAL A 69 15.19 -30.75 1.99
C VAL A 69 15.69 -29.31 1.90
N VAL A 70 15.85 -28.65 3.06
CA VAL A 70 16.33 -27.26 3.10
C VAL A 70 17.76 -27.17 2.62
N ALA A 71 18.63 -28.11 3.02
CA ALA A 71 20.01 -28.18 2.59
C ALA A 71 20.12 -28.34 1.06
N TYR A 72 19.36 -29.27 0.48
CA TYR A 72 19.32 -29.48 -0.96
C TYR A 72 18.89 -28.22 -1.72
N PHE A 73 17.79 -27.57 -1.34
CA PHE A 73 17.38 -26.39 -2.07
C PHE A 73 18.35 -25.23 -1.84
N LYS A 74 18.84 -25.00 -0.62
CA LYS A 74 19.83 -23.93 -0.38
C LYS A 74 21.11 -24.09 -1.22
N SER A 75 21.58 -25.32 -1.45
CA SER A 75 22.76 -25.56 -2.29
C SER A 75 22.57 -25.16 -3.75
N THR A 76 21.31 -25.03 -4.21
CA THR A 76 21.00 -24.52 -5.56
C THR A 76 21.23 -23.01 -5.73
N GLY A 77 21.59 -22.29 -4.65
CA GLY A 77 21.94 -20.86 -4.70
C GLY A 77 20.73 -19.91 -4.66
N GLU A 78 20.90 -18.72 -5.25
CA GLU A 78 19.87 -17.67 -5.26
C GLU A 78 18.56 -18.18 -5.87
N GLY A 79 17.43 -17.82 -5.25
CA GLY A 79 16.10 -18.25 -5.70
C GLY A 79 15.70 -19.67 -5.27
N TRP A 80 16.41 -20.29 -4.33
CA TRP A 80 16.09 -21.65 -3.87
C TRP A 80 14.66 -21.80 -3.34
N GLN A 81 14.11 -20.79 -2.67
CA GLN A 81 12.72 -20.80 -2.20
C GLN A 81 11.72 -20.83 -3.37
N SER A 82 12.00 -20.08 -4.45
CA SER A 82 11.19 -20.12 -5.67
C SER A 82 11.26 -21.48 -6.35
N ARG A 83 12.44 -22.11 -6.40
CA ARG A 83 12.58 -23.49 -6.92
C ARG A 83 11.80 -24.50 -6.08
N MET A 84 11.86 -24.37 -4.76
CA MET A 84 11.07 -25.21 -3.84
C MET A 84 9.55 -25.04 -4.08
N ASP A 85 9.06 -23.80 -4.23
CA ASP A 85 7.66 -23.51 -4.57
C ASP A 85 7.22 -24.16 -5.90
N VAL A 86 8.08 -24.15 -6.92
CA VAL A 86 7.78 -24.83 -8.21
C VAL A 86 7.62 -26.35 -8.02
N VAL A 87 8.47 -26.98 -7.21
CA VAL A 87 8.38 -28.42 -6.94
C VAL A 87 7.08 -28.75 -6.20
N LEU A 88 6.74 -27.98 -5.16
CA LEU A 88 5.49 -28.15 -4.42
C LEU A 88 4.26 -27.96 -5.32
N ARG A 89 4.29 -26.96 -6.22
CA ARG A 89 3.21 -26.76 -7.19
C ARG A 89 3.06 -27.94 -8.14
N LYS A 90 4.16 -28.47 -8.67
CA LYS A 90 4.13 -29.67 -9.54
C LYS A 90 3.52 -30.86 -8.81
N TYR A 91 3.87 -31.06 -7.52
CA TYR A 91 3.26 -32.10 -6.70
C TYR A 91 1.75 -31.91 -6.59
N VAL A 92 1.27 -30.70 -6.25
CA VAL A 92 -0.16 -30.39 -6.17
C VAL A 92 -0.86 -30.66 -7.50
N THR A 93 -0.35 -30.15 -8.62
CA THR A 93 -0.97 -30.33 -9.95
C THR A 93 -1.06 -31.81 -10.37
N ARG A 94 -0.06 -32.63 -10.01
CA ARG A 94 -0.06 -34.06 -10.33
C ARG A 94 -1.13 -34.82 -9.56
N HIS A 95 -1.34 -34.48 -8.29
CA HIS A 95 -2.26 -35.21 -7.41
C HIS A 95 -3.68 -34.63 -7.40
N SER A 96 -3.85 -33.36 -7.76
CA SER A 96 -5.18 -32.75 -7.92
C SER A 96 -5.91 -33.20 -9.19
N ARG A 97 -5.21 -33.87 -10.12
CA ARG A 97 -5.78 -34.46 -11.35
C ARG A 97 -6.24 -35.91 -11.16
N SER A 98 -5.89 -36.53 -10.03
CA SER A 98 -6.23 -37.91 -9.69
C SER A 98 -7.47 -38.01 -8.78
N VAL A 99 -8.12 -36.88 -8.51
CA VAL A 99 -9.35 -36.76 -7.72
C VAL A 99 -10.43 -36.17 -8.61
#